data_AF-A0A8S0UXT3-F1
#
_entry.id   AF-A0A8S0UXT3-F1
#
_cell.length_a   1.000
_cell.length_b   1.000
_cell.length_c   1.000
_cell.angle_alpha   90.00
_cell.angle_beta   90.00
_cell.angle_gamma   90.00
#
_symmetry.space_group_name_H-M   'P 1'
#
loop_
_entity.id
_entity.type
_entity.pdbx_description
1 polymer ?
#
loop_
_entity_poly.entity_id
_entity_poly.type
_entity_poly.pdbx_seq_one_letter_code
_entity_poly.pdbx_strand_id
1 'polypeptide(L)'
;MFQHGIGISAGSFKKLHVSHKVELSRLQIRFKYSSVNLRMCEDIPIVLCGNKIDLNNRQVKEKQVTFHRKKNLQYYEISAKSNYNFEKPFLYLARKLAGDSNLHFVESPALAPSEVQLKHESELNNARNRPLPDD
;
A
#
# COMPACT_ATOMS: atom_id res chain seq x y z
N MET A 1 -48.50 19.93 23.19
CA MET A 1 -47.15 20.48 22.96
C MET A 1 -46.18 19.31 22.87
N PHE A 2 -46.05 18.66 21.73
CA PHE A 2 -45.17 17.49 21.54
C PHE A 2 -43.84 17.95 20.95
N GLN A 3 -42.77 17.91 21.73
CA GLN A 3 -41.42 18.03 21.18
C GLN A 3 -41.05 16.69 20.52
N HIS A 4 -40.94 16.68 19.18
CA HIS A 4 -40.33 15.58 18.44
C HIS A 4 -38.82 15.81 18.39
N GLY A 5 -38.10 15.33 19.40
CA GLY A 5 -36.64 15.18 19.32
C GLY A 5 -36.30 14.04 18.37
N ILE A 6 -35.69 14.35 17.23
CA ILE A 6 -35.13 13.33 16.32
C ILE A 6 -33.92 12.70 17.02
N GLY A 7 -34.16 11.63 17.77
CA GLY A 7 -33.11 10.85 18.44
C GLY A 7 -32.31 10.04 17.42
N ILE A 8 -31.21 10.59 16.92
CA ILE A 8 -30.26 9.82 16.11
C ILE A 8 -29.41 9.00 17.08
N SER A 9 -29.58 7.67 17.05
CA SER A 9 -28.80 6.76 17.91
C SER A 9 -27.30 6.82 17.59
N ALA A 10 -26.44 6.55 18.57
CA ALA A 10 -24.98 6.50 18.38
C ALA A 10 -24.55 5.51 17.29
N GLY A 11 -25.35 4.45 17.05
CA GLY A 11 -25.17 3.51 15.94
C GLY A 11 -25.39 4.16 14.57
N SER A 12 -26.42 5.00 14.44
CA SER A 12 -26.70 5.76 13.21
C SER A 12 -25.59 6.77 12.89
N PHE A 13 -25.03 7.44 13.90
CA PHE A 13 -23.88 8.34 13.73
C PHE A 13 -22.61 7.61 13.27
N LYS A 14 -22.25 6.48 13.90
CA LYS A 14 -21.09 5.67 13.47
C LYS A 14 -21.27 5.16 12.03
N LYS A 15 -22.48 4.73 11.68
CA LYS A 15 -22.81 4.26 10.32
C LYS A 15 -22.69 5.39 9.28
N LEU A 16 -23.18 6.59 9.61
CA LEU A 16 -23.06 7.78 8.76
C LEU A 16 -21.58 8.19 8.56
N HIS A 17 -20.78 8.21 9.63
CA HIS A 17 -19.36 8.54 9.57
C HIS A 17 -18.55 7.56 8.71
N VAL A 18 -18.82 6.26 8.86
CA VAL A 18 -18.20 5.22 8.01
C VAL A 18 -18.63 5.40 6.55
N SER A 19 -19.92 5.66 6.29
CA SER A 19 -20.42 5.90 4.94
C SER A 19 -19.73 7.08 4.25
N HIS A 20 -19.55 8.20 4.98
CA HIS A 20 -18.83 9.38 4.48
C HIS A 20 -17.38 9.07 4.10
N LYS A 21 -16.64 8.33 4.95
CA LYS A 21 -15.25 7.99 4.65
C LYS A 21 -15.10 6.98 3.50
N VAL A 22 -16.05 6.05 3.35
CA VAL A 22 -16.11 5.14 2.19
C VAL A 22 -16.32 5.93 0.90
N GLU A 23 -17.21 6.93 0.92
CA GLU A 23 -17.50 7.78 -0.23
C GLU A 23 -16.32 8.70 -0.59
N LEU A 24 -15.67 9.30 0.40
CA LEU A 24 -14.43 10.06 0.19
C LEU A 24 -13.34 9.19 -0.45
N SER A 25 -13.18 7.94 0.00
CA SER A 25 -12.22 7.00 -0.59
C SER A 25 -12.56 6.69 -2.05
N ARG A 26 -13.85 6.52 -2.39
CA ARG A 26 -14.31 6.33 -3.77
C ARG A 26 -14.03 7.54 -4.65
N LEU A 27 -14.25 8.75 -4.13
CA LEU A 27 -14.00 10.00 -4.84
C LEU A 27 -12.51 10.20 -5.10
N GLN A 28 -11.66 9.89 -4.11
CA GLN A 28 -10.21 9.95 -4.25
C GLN A 28 -9.69 8.97 -5.30
N ILE A 29 -10.21 7.73 -5.34
CA ILE A 29 -9.84 6.75 -6.39
C ILE A 29 -10.21 7.29 -7.77
N ARG A 30 -11.42 7.83 -7.93
CA ARG A 30 -11.88 8.38 -9.22
C ARG A 30 -11.04 9.59 -9.65
N PHE A 31 -10.72 10.49 -8.72
CA PHE A 31 -9.91 11.68 -8.99
C PHE A 31 -8.47 11.30 -9.40
N LYS A 32 -7.84 10.39 -8.66
CA LYS A 32 -6.49 9.88 -8.99
C LYS A 32 -6.48 9.16 -10.34
N TYR A 33 -7.44 8.26 -10.59
CA TYR A 33 -7.57 7.57 -11.87
C TYR A 33 -7.73 8.56 -13.03
N SER A 34 -8.64 9.52 -12.90
CA SER A 34 -8.84 10.55 -13.92
C SER A 34 -7.58 11.37 -14.15
N SER A 35 -6.85 11.73 -13.10
CA SER A 35 -5.61 12.52 -13.23
C SER A 35 -4.51 11.76 -13.95
N VAL A 36 -4.38 10.45 -13.72
CA VAL A 36 -3.39 9.60 -14.41
C VAL A 36 -3.81 9.35 -15.85
N ASN A 37 -5.06 8.97 -16.08
CA ASN A 37 -5.59 8.63 -17.40
C ASN A 37 -5.69 9.84 -18.34
N LEU A 38 -5.98 11.05 -17.83
CA LEU A 38 -6.03 12.26 -18.67
C LEU A 38 -4.64 12.77 -19.06
N ARG A 39 -3.59 12.39 -18.33
CA ARG A 39 -2.22 12.91 -18.55
C ARG A 39 -1.33 11.96 -19.33
N MET A 40 -1.70 10.69 -19.39
CA MET A 40 -0.90 9.63 -19.99
C MET A 40 -1.75 8.96 -21.07
N CYS A 41 -1.20 8.78 -22.27
CA CYS A 41 -1.86 8.02 -23.34
C CYS A 41 -2.39 6.67 -22.83
N GLU A 42 -3.47 6.17 -23.44
CA GLU A 42 -4.40 5.17 -22.89
C GLU A 42 -3.81 3.79 -22.51
N ASP A 43 -2.53 3.52 -22.81
CA ASP A 43 -1.92 2.18 -22.73
C ASP A 43 -1.13 1.86 -21.45
N ILE A 44 -1.08 2.75 -20.46
CA ILE A 44 -0.33 2.45 -19.23
C ILE A 44 -1.11 1.44 -18.36
N PRO A 45 -0.51 0.28 -17.99
CA PRO A 45 -1.17 -0.66 -17.10
C PRO A 45 -1.32 -0.08 -15.69
N ILE A 46 -2.54 -0.15 -15.13
CA ILE A 46 -2.88 0.40 -13.81
C ILE A 46 -3.39 -0.72 -12.90
N VAL A 47 -2.97 -0.70 -11.63
CA VAL A 47 -3.43 -1.61 -10.58
C VAL A 47 -4.03 -0.80 -9.42
N LEU A 48 -5.20 -1.21 -8.93
CA LEU A 48 -5.80 -0.66 -7.73
C LEU A 48 -5.34 -1.46 -6.50
N CYS A 49 -4.78 -0.79 -5.50
CA CYS A 49 -4.31 -1.44 -4.27
C CYS A 49 -5.13 -1.01 -3.06
N GLY A 50 -5.73 -1.97 -2.36
CA GLY A 50 -6.40 -1.78 -1.07
C GLY A 50 -5.42 -1.98 0.09
N ASN A 51 -4.69 -0.93 0.47
CA ASN A 51 -3.65 -1.01 1.51
C ASN A 51 -4.25 -1.16 2.94
N LYS A 52 -3.41 -1.62 3.88
CA LYS A 52 -3.68 -1.76 5.32
C LYS A 52 -4.65 -2.89 5.68
N ILE A 53 -4.50 -4.08 5.06
CA ILE A 53 -5.35 -5.25 5.37
C ILE A 53 -5.11 -5.86 6.74
N ASP A 54 -3.98 -5.52 7.34
CA ASP A 54 -3.65 -5.84 8.72
C ASP A 54 -4.56 -5.17 9.77
N LEU A 55 -5.35 -4.15 9.41
CA LEU A 55 -6.26 -3.51 10.35
C LEU A 55 -7.59 -4.27 10.42
N ASN A 56 -8.02 -4.67 11.62
CA ASN A 56 -9.29 -5.38 11.80
C ASN A 56 -10.53 -4.48 11.59
N ASN A 57 -10.46 -3.20 11.97
CA ASN A 57 -11.58 -2.26 11.87
C ASN A 57 -11.50 -1.41 10.59
N ARG A 58 -11.49 -2.07 9.41
CA ARG A 58 -11.43 -1.38 8.12
C ARG A 58 -12.77 -0.74 7.82
N GLN A 59 -12.73 0.55 7.49
CA GLN A 59 -13.93 1.30 7.15
C GLN A 59 -14.45 0.97 5.75
N VAL A 60 -13.54 0.65 4.82
CA VAL A 60 -13.86 0.16 3.49
C VAL A 60 -13.57 -1.33 3.46
N LYS A 61 -14.61 -2.13 3.23
CA LYS A 61 -14.47 -3.57 3.04
C LYS A 61 -14.24 -3.88 1.57
N GLU A 62 -13.56 -5.00 1.29
CA GLU A 62 -13.28 -5.49 -0.06
C GLU A 62 -14.51 -5.45 -0.98
N LYS A 63 -15.64 -5.99 -0.52
CA LYS A 63 -16.93 -6.03 -1.25
C LYS A 63 -17.46 -4.65 -1.66
N GLN A 64 -17.06 -3.58 -0.98
CA GLN A 64 -17.50 -2.22 -1.28
C GLN A 64 -16.65 -1.54 -2.35
N VAL A 65 -15.49 -2.12 -2.71
CA VAL A 65 -14.57 -1.62 -3.73
C VAL A 65 -14.97 -2.21 -5.09
N THR A 66 -15.84 -1.52 -5.83
CA THR A 66 -16.34 -1.99 -7.13
C THR A 66 -15.72 -1.29 -8.34
N PHE A 67 -14.91 -0.26 -8.11
CA PHE A 67 -14.33 0.57 -9.18
C PHE A 67 -13.44 -0.23 -10.14
N HIS A 68 -12.66 -1.17 -9.62
CA HIS A 68 -11.79 -2.02 -10.42
C HIS A 68 -12.56 -2.80 -11.48
N ARG A 69 -13.75 -3.33 -11.16
CA ARG A 69 -14.62 -4.03 -12.13
C ARG A 69 -15.13 -3.10 -13.22
N LYS A 70 -15.51 -1.87 -12.86
CA LYS A 70 -16.03 -0.87 -13.82
C LYS A 70 -14.99 -0.40 -14.82
N LYS A 71 -13.72 -0.41 -14.44
CA LYS A 71 -12.59 0.02 -15.27
C LYS A 71 -11.69 -1.13 -15.73
N ASN A 72 -12.12 -2.37 -15.51
CA ASN A 72 -11.36 -3.58 -15.80
C ASN A 72 -9.90 -3.55 -15.27
N LEU A 73 -9.72 -2.99 -14.07
CA LEU A 73 -8.42 -2.90 -13.43
C LEU A 73 -8.20 -4.12 -12.54
N GLN A 74 -6.94 -4.52 -12.40
CA GLN A 74 -6.59 -5.47 -11.35
C GLN A 74 -6.69 -4.83 -9.97
N TYR A 75 -7.13 -5.62 -9.00
CA TYR A 75 -7.28 -5.21 -7.61
C TYR A 75 -6.57 -6.19 -6.69
N TYR A 76 -5.70 -5.66 -5.82
CA TYR A 76 -5.05 -6.45 -4.78
C TYR A 76 -5.26 -5.81 -3.42
N GLU A 77 -5.61 -6.62 -2.43
CA GLU A 77 -5.50 -6.24 -1.03
C GLU A 77 -4.07 -6.50 -0.56
N ILE A 78 -3.42 -5.46 -0.04
CA ILE A 78 -2.02 -5.49 0.38
C ILE A 78 -1.88 -4.95 1.80
N SER A 79 -0.80 -5.34 2.46
CA SER A 79 -0.29 -4.63 3.63
C SER A 79 1.17 -4.30 3.42
N ALA A 80 1.48 -3.01 3.36
CA ALA A 80 2.86 -2.54 3.37
C ALA A 80 3.54 -2.78 4.73
N LYS A 81 2.78 -3.05 5.80
CA LYS A 81 3.34 -3.29 7.14
C LYS A 81 3.85 -4.72 7.29
N SER A 82 3.08 -5.70 6.82
CA SER A 82 3.43 -7.12 6.93
C SER A 82 3.96 -7.72 5.63
N ASN A 83 4.15 -6.90 4.60
CA ASN A 83 4.50 -7.32 3.24
C ASN A 83 3.50 -8.30 2.59
N TYR A 84 2.29 -8.44 3.14
CA TYR A 84 1.27 -9.32 2.59
C TYR A 84 0.86 -8.89 1.18
N ASN A 85 0.99 -9.80 0.21
CA ASN A 85 0.72 -9.59 -1.23
C ASN A 85 1.44 -8.36 -1.82
N PHE A 86 2.49 -7.85 -1.18
CA PHE A 86 3.14 -6.59 -1.56
C PHE A 86 3.74 -6.65 -2.97
N GLU A 87 4.26 -7.81 -3.35
CA GLU A 87 4.87 -8.07 -4.65
C GLU A 87 3.86 -8.19 -5.80
N LYS A 88 2.61 -8.61 -5.54
CA LYS A 88 1.63 -8.95 -6.59
C LYS A 88 1.30 -7.79 -7.54
N PRO A 89 1.08 -6.54 -7.05
CA PRO A 89 0.88 -5.39 -7.93
C PRO A 89 2.07 -5.18 -8.88
N PHE A 90 3.30 -5.27 -8.37
CA PHE A 90 4.51 -5.08 -9.16
C PHE A 90 4.71 -6.20 -10.16
N LEU A 91 4.46 -7.44 -9.76
CA LEU A 91 4.55 -8.60 -10.65
C LEU A 91 3.56 -8.50 -11.81
N TYR A 92 2.32 -8.08 -11.54
CA TYR A 92 1.33 -7.86 -12.59
C TYR A 92 1.78 -6.78 -13.57
N LEU A 93 2.28 -5.65 -13.05
CA LEU A 93 2.79 -4.56 -13.88
C LEU A 93 3.98 -5.02 -14.73
N ALA A 94 4.94 -5.75 -14.13
CA ALA A 94 6.09 -6.30 -14.83
C ALA A 94 5.67 -7.24 -15.97
N ARG A 95 4.74 -8.17 -15.72
CA ARG A 95 4.18 -9.07 -16.74
C ARG A 95 3.53 -8.30 -17.89
N LYS A 96 2.76 -7.26 -17.58
CA LYS A 96 2.09 -6.44 -18.60
C LYS A 96 3.04 -5.60 -19.42
N LEU A 97 4.06 -5.03 -18.79
CA LEU A 97 5.07 -4.21 -19.47
C LEU A 97 6.06 -5.05 -20.28
N ALA A 98 6.45 -6.23 -19.77
CA ALA A 98 7.36 -7.14 -20.45
C ALA A 98 6.67 -8.02 -21.51
N GLY A 99 5.34 -8.16 -21.47
CA GLY A 99 4.59 -9.03 -22.37
C GLY A 99 4.74 -10.53 -22.06
N ASP A 100 5.29 -10.90 -20.91
CA ASP A 100 5.52 -12.29 -20.50
C ASP A 100 4.65 -12.68 -19.31
N SER A 101 3.78 -13.69 -19.48
CA SER A 101 2.90 -14.19 -18.42
C SER A 101 3.62 -15.10 -17.40
N ASN A 102 4.76 -15.68 -17.77
CA ASN A 102 5.54 -16.61 -16.96
C ASN A 102 6.61 -15.92 -16.10
N LEU A 103 6.79 -14.60 -16.29
CA LEU A 103 7.65 -13.78 -15.46
C LEU A 103 7.30 -13.95 -13.98
N HIS A 104 8.31 -14.23 -13.16
CA HIS A 104 8.22 -14.34 -11.71
C HIS A 104 9.44 -13.64 -11.10
N PHE A 105 9.26 -13.09 -9.91
CA PHE A 105 10.41 -12.57 -9.17
C PHE A 105 11.20 -13.76 -8.64
N VAL A 106 12.50 -13.72 -8.89
CA VAL A 106 13.48 -14.62 -8.29
C VAL A 106 14.19 -13.86 -7.20
N GLU A 107 14.50 -14.54 -6.09
CA GLU A 107 15.44 -13.98 -5.14
C GLU A 107 16.78 -13.77 -5.84
N SER A 108 17.46 -12.68 -5.50
CA SER A 108 18.85 -12.53 -5.94
C SER A 108 19.64 -13.71 -5.39
N PRO A 109 20.44 -14.41 -6.21
CA PRO A 109 21.30 -15.46 -5.69
C PRO A 109 22.16 -14.86 -4.57
N ALA A 110 22.22 -15.54 -3.43
CA ALA A 110 23.04 -15.11 -2.31
C ALA A 110 24.50 -15.12 -2.75
N LEU A 111 25.02 -13.94 -3.12
CA LEU A 111 26.44 -13.75 -3.32
C LEU A 111 27.09 -13.91 -1.95
N ALA A 112 28.14 -14.73 -1.87
CA ALA A 112 28.94 -14.82 -0.67
C ALA A 112 29.38 -13.40 -0.25
N PRO A 113 29.35 -13.06 1.05
CA PRO A 113 29.93 -11.81 1.53
C PRO A 113 31.33 -11.69 0.94
N SER A 114 31.61 -10.59 0.25
CA SER A 114 32.96 -10.33 -0.23
C SER A 114 33.91 -10.41 0.97
N GLU A 115 34.97 -11.23 0.85
CA GLU A 115 36.06 -11.27 1.84
C GLU A 115 36.82 -9.95 1.78
N VAL A 116 36.23 -8.90 2.35
CA VAL A 116 36.92 -7.65 2.58
C VAL A 116 37.90 -7.94 3.71
N GLN A 117 39.20 -8.01 3.40
CA GLN A 117 40.25 -7.92 4.42
C GLN A 117 40.10 -6.56 5.12
N LEU A 118 39.37 -6.55 6.23
CA LEU A 118 39.13 -5.36 7.05
C LEU A 118 40.48 -4.91 7.64
N LYS A 119 41.17 -3.99 6.98
CA LYS A 119 42.35 -3.27 7.51
C LYS A 119 41.98 -2.26 8.62
N HIS A 120 41.07 -2.63 9.53
CA HIS A 120 40.43 -1.68 10.45
C HIS A 120 40.59 -2.02 11.94
N GLU A 121 41.43 -3.00 12.32
CA GLU A 121 41.67 -3.29 13.74
C GLU A 121 42.18 -2.06 14.52
N SER A 122 43.04 -1.25 13.91
CA SER A 122 43.54 -0.01 14.53
C SER A 122 42.45 1.05 14.71
N GLU A 123 41.53 1.17 13.76
CA GLU A 123 40.43 2.16 13.83
C GLU A 123 39.34 1.73 14.81
N LEU A 124 39.03 0.43 14.88
CA LEU A 124 38.10 -0.13 15.86
C LEU A 124 38.64 0.01 17.29
N ASN A 125 39.93 -0.23 17.52
CA ASN A 125 40.54 -0.01 18.83
C ASN A 125 40.54 1.47 19.23
N ASN A 126 40.80 2.38 18.27
CA ASN A 126 40.73 3.82 18.52
C ASN A 126 39.30 4.32 18.78
N ALA A 127 38.28 3.68 18.22
CA ALA A 127 36.88 3.99 18.51
C ALA A 127 36.45 3.45 19.89
N ARG A 128 36.89 2.24 20.25
CA ARG A 128 36.59 1.61 21.55
C ARG A 128 37.16 2.39 22.73
N ASN A 129 38.29 3.06 22.54
CA ASN A 129 38.98 3.81 23.59
C ASN A 129 38.55 5.29 23.69
N ARG A 130 37.62 5.76 22.86
CA ARG A 130 37.09 7.11 23.01
C ARG A 130 35.96 7.14 24.04
N PRO A 131 36.03 8.02 25.06
CA PRO A 131 34.88 8.24 25.93
C PRO A 131 33.72 8.77 25.09
N LEU A 132 32.51 8.27 25.37
CA LEU A 132 31.31 8.80 24.75
C LEU A 132 31.12 10.26 25.17
N PRO A 133 30.64 11.14 24.28
CA PRO A 133 30.28 12.50 24.67
C PRO A 133 29.18 12.45 25.74
N ASP A 134 29.30 13.30 26.75
CA ASP A 134 28.19 13.56 27.67
C ASP A 134 27.17 14.45 26.94
N ASP A 135 25.88 14.03 26.94
CA ASP A 135 24.75 14.77 26.36
C ASP A 135 24.53 16.15 27.03
#